data_AF-A0AAN6Y550-F1
#
_entry.id   AF-A0AAN6Y550-F1
#
_cell.length_a   1.000
_cell.length_b   1.000
_cell.length_c   1.000
_cell.angle_alpha   90.00
_cell.angle_beta   90.00
_cell.angle_gamma   90.00
#
_symmetry.space_group_name_H-M   'P 1'
#
loop_
_entity.id
_entity.type
_entity.pdbx_description
1 polymer ?
#
loop_
_entity_poly.entity_id
_entity_poly.type
_entity_poly.pdbx_seq_one_letter_code
_entity_poly.pdbx_strand_id
1 'polypeptide(L)'
;MARSKPSKRAIAGILPFLFALLAFTFSLLSVTSPEWASRDQYPDNTNAISQKAPIYTLFRSPFQICIGSPVPADDEPSSTTTNSTTSDEGDQDQPDNQPPPAPTNLIYTTTCTHYQLYGLNKTSCELPSTLGTNLATNVGDARQCQQIHLSGNYLVASAVFLGVSMLAILILFVTNLSDSLKYRSRPSPENGNGANHLKHIHDFPKILTILPTILNPLIIAGIITALIAQFYAIEGLIQSAPNNGDWTTSQGNREKHDPWVQGKALSTYLSLSWFWALLAGWSSWLLWGGYARRNVAAVMAGSESRMGDHDGHEGVKVK
;
A
#
# COMPACT_ATOMS: atom_id res chain seq x y z
N MET A 1 -21.72 -33.65 -17.53
CA MET A 1 -20.92 -32.95 -16.48
C MET A 1 -21.58 -31.61 -16.17
N ALA A 2 -22.25 -31.47 -15.02
CA ALA A 2 -22.81 -30.19 -14.60
C ALA A 2 -21.70 -29.33 -13.97
N ARG A 3 -21.42 -28.14 -14.52
CA ARG A 3 -20.51 -27.16 -13.90
C ARG A 3 -21.13 -26.69 -12.58
N SER A 4 -20.51 -27.05 -11.45
CA SER A 4 -20.92 -26.51 -10.15
C SER A 4 -20.64 -25.00 -10.12
N LYS A 5 -21.69 -24.18 -10.06
CA LYS A 5 -21.53 -22.74 -9.87
C LYS A 5 -20.82 -22.49 -8.54
N PRO A 6 -19.80 -21.63 -8.48
CA PRO A 6 -19.13 -21.31 -7.22
C PRO A 6 -20.15 -20.80 -6.20
N SER A 7 -20.04 -21.29 -4.97
CA SER A 7 -20.89 -20.83 -3.87
C SER A 7 -20.76 -19.31 -3.74
N LYS A 8 -21.88 -18.59 -3.65
CA LYS A 8 -21.90 -17.14 -3.42
C LYS A 8 -21.06 -16.75 -2.18
N ARG A 9 -20.92 -17.66 -1.21
CA ARG A 9 -20.09 -17.50 0.00
C ARG A 9 -18.59 -17.54 -0.29
N ALA A 10 -18.14 -18.35 -1.25
CA ALA A 10 -16.73 -18.40 -1.63
C ALA A 10 -16.31 -17.08 -2.30
N ILE A 11 -17.14 -16.58 -3.24
CA ILE A 11 -16.91 -15.28 -3.88
C ILE A 11 -16.91 -14.15 -2.84
N ALA A 12 -17.76 -14.25 -1.82
CA ALA A 12 -17.83 -13.28 -0.74
C ALA A 12 -16.55 -13.18 0.11
N GLY A 13 -15.79 -14.27 0.25
CA GLY A 13 -14.50 -14.22 0.93
C GLY A 13 -13.35 -13.77 0.03
N ILE A 14 -13.35 -14.23 -1.23
CA ILE A 14 -12.22 -14.02 -2.17
C ILE A 14 -12.04 -12.55 -2.52
N LEU A 15 -13.13 -11.86 -2.85
CA LEU A 15 -13.06 -10.49 -3.36
C LEU A 15 -12.46 -9.49 -2.35
N PRO A 16 -12.97 -9.38 -1.09
CA PRO A 16 -12.39 -8.48 -0.11
C PRO A 16 -10.93 -8.84 0.23
N PHE A 17 -10.59 -10.13 0.21
CA PHE A 17 -9.22 -10.58 0.44
C PHE A 17 -8.26 -10.13 -0.66
N LEU A 18 -8.64 -10.28 -1.94
CA LEU A 18 -7.82 -9.80 -3.06
C LEU A 18 -7.61 -8.29 -2.99
N PHE A 19 -8.65 -7.53 -2.66
CA PHE A 19 -8.53 -6.08 -2.47
C PHE A 19 -7.64 -5.72 -1.29
N ALA A 20 -7.75 -6.40 -0.15
CA ALA A 20 -6.87 -6.18 0.99
C ALA A 20 -5.41 -6.51 0.66
N LEU A 21 -5.16 -7.59 -0.10
CA LEU A 21 -3.82 -7.99 -0.54
C LEU A 21 -3.21 -6.94 -1.48
N LEU A 22 -3.98 -6.43 -2.45
CA LEU A 22 -3.54 -5.35 -3.32
C LEU A 22 -3.25 -4.07 -2.53
N ALA A 23 -4.15 -3.70 -1.61
CA ALA A 23 -3.97 -2.54 -0.73
C ALA A 23 -2.66 -2.62 0.06
N PHE A 24 -2.40 -3.78 0.67
CA PHE A 24 -1.18 -4.03 1.43
C PHE A 24 0.07 -4.03 0.55
N THR A 25 0.01 -4.65 -0.63
CA THR A 25 1.13 -4.68 -1.58
C THR A 25 1.51 -3.26 -2.02
N PHE A 26 0.54 -2.44 -2.41
CA PHE A 26 0.81 -1.04 -2.78
C PHE A 26 1.29 -0.20 -1.59
N SER A 27 0.83 -0.51 -0.37
CA SER A 27 1.36 0.13 0.84
C SER A 27 2.82 -0.25 1.11
N LEU A 28 3.22 -1.50 0.84
CA LEU A 28 4.63 -1.89 0.95
C LEU A 28 5.47 -1.22 -0.13
N LEU A 29 4.99 -1.22 -1.38
CA LEU A 29 5.67 -0.54 -2.49
C LEU A 29 5.83 0.96 -2.23
N SER A 30 4.83 1.62 -1.65
CA SER A 30 4.96 3.03 -1.26
C SER A 30 6.02 3.20 -0.18
N VAL A 31 6.03 2.35 0.85
CA VAL A 31 7.01 2.40 1.95
C VAL A 31 8.45 2.16 1.47
N THR A 32 8.64 1.21 0.55
CA THR A 32 9.98 0.80 0.08
C THR A 32 10.46 1.57 -1.16
N SER A 33 9.62 2.42 -1.76
CA SER A 33 10.00 3.16 -2.97
C SER A 33 11.17 4.11 -2.68
N PRO A 34 12.20 4.17 -3.55
CA PRO A 34 13.24 5.20 -3.46
C PRO A 34 12.73 6.59 -3.86
N GLU A 35 11.62 6.67 -4.58
CA GLU A 35 11.12 7.90 -5.22
C GLU A 35 10.03 8.59 -4.39
N TRP A 36 10.32 8.94 -3.14
CA TRP A 36 9.36 9.73 -2.33
C TRP A 36 9.48 11.21 -2.61
N ALA A 37 10.71 11.67 -2.79
CA ALA A 37 11.02 13.00 -3.22
C ALA A 37 12.20 12.95 -4.19
N SER A 38 12.17 13.82 -5.19
CA SER A 38 13.27 14.01 -6.12
C SER A 38 13.75 15.45 -6.08
N ARG A 39 15.05 15.66 -6.29
CA ARG A 39 15.65 16.98 -6.45
C ARG A 39 16.70 16.94 -7.55
N ASP A 40 16.58 17.85 -8.50
CA ASP A 40 17.51 18.02 -9.59
C ASP A 40 18.64 18.97 -9.22
N GLN A 41 19.85 18.62 -9.63
CA GLN A 41 21.09 19.34 -9.30
C GLN A 41 21.75 19.87 -10.58
N TYR A 42 22.15 21.14 -10.55
CA TYR A 42 22.73 21.83 -11.70
C TYR A 42 24.16 22.31 -11.39
N PRO A 43 24.98 22.63 -12.41
CA PRO A 43 26.33 23.14 -12.21
C PRO A 43 26.33 24.52 -11.57
N ASP A 44 27.35 24.77 -10.73
CA ASP A 44 27.54 25.97 -9.91
C ASP A 44 27.63 27.32 -10.66
N ASN A 45 27.63 27.33 -12.00
CA ASN A 45 27.99 28.50 -12.81
C ASN A 45 26.92 28.99 -13.78
N THR A 46 25.69 28.46 -13.71
CA THR A 46 24.62 28.85 -14.65
C THR A 46 23.27 28.90 -13.96
N ASN A 47 22.49 29.95 -14.24
CA ASN A 47 21.12 30.07 -13.77
C ASN A 47 20.36 28.77 -14.10
N ALA A 48 19.80 28.09 -13.09
CA ALA A 48 19.04 26.84 -13.25
C ALA A 48 17.91 26.96 -14.30
N ILE A 49 17.36 28.16 -14.48
CA ILE A 49 16.32 28.49 -15.47
C ILE A 49 16.82 28.32 -16.93
N SER A 50 18.13 28.41 -17.17
CA SER A 50 18.73 28.36 -18.51
C SER A 50 19.21 26.98 -18.93
N GLN A 51 19.40 26.05 -17.99
CA GLN A 51 19.86 24.70 -18.28
C GLN A 51 18.69 23.75 -18.50
N LYS A 52 18.81 22.89 -19.52
CA LYS A 52 17.74 21.98 -19.94
C LYS A 52 17.83 20.60 -19.30
N ALA A 53 18.97 20.24 -18.69
CA ALA A 53 19.21 18.92 -18.11
C ALA A 53 20.00 19.02 -16.79
N PRO A 54 19.61 18.28 -15.74
CA PRO A 54 20.36 18.20 -14.50
C PRO A 54 21.64 17.37 -14.66
N ILE A 55 22.67 17.66 -13.86
CA ILE A 55 23.88 16.82 -13.77
C ILE A 55 23.50 15.47 -13.14
N TYR A 56 22.67 15.49 -12.11
CA TYR A 56 22.14 14.31 -11.45
C TYR A 56 20.84 14.65 -10.73
N THR A 57 20.01 13.63 -10.53
CA THR A 57 18.78 13.70 -9.74
C THR A 57 18.99 12.92 -8.45
N LEU A 58 18.73 13.56 -7.32
CA LEU A 58 18.70 12.91 -6.01
C LEU A 58 17.28 12.40 -5.75
N PHE A 59 17.14 11.10 -5.51
CA PHE A 59 15.91 10.49 -5.01
C PHE A 59 16.07 10.17 -3.54
N ARG A 60 15.04 10.47 -2.76
CA ARG A 60 15.06 10.26 -1.31
C ARG A 60 13.84 9.48 -0.87
N SER A 61 14.07 8.62 0.12
CA SER A 61 13.07 7.89 0.90
C SER A 61 13.49 7.89 2.38
N PRO A 62 12.69 7.35 3.32
CA PRO A 62 13.09 7.29 4.74
C PRO A 62 14.29 6.38 5.01
N PHE A 63 14.57 5.40 4.14
CA PHE A 63 15.54 4.33 4.40
C PHE A 63 16.78 4.37 3.51
N GLN A 64 16.70 5.07 2.38
CA GLN A 64 17.77 5.15 1.40
C GLN A 64 17.73 6.47 0.63
N ILE A 65 18.91 6.88 0.16
CA ILE A 65 19.11 7.93 -0.84
C ILE A 65 19.64 7.29 -2.11
N CYS A 66 19.16 7.73 -3.26
CA CYS A 66 19.64 7.28 -4.55
C CYS A 66 20.08 8.48 -5.39
N ILE A 67 21.13 8.27 -6.17
CA ILE A 67 21.65 9.24 -7.14
C ILE A 67 21.38 8.65 -8.52
N GLY A 68 20.53 9.35 -9.29
CA GLY A 68 20.30 9.09 -10.70
C GLY A 68 21.21 9.97 -11.54
N SER A 69 22.19 9.38 -12.20
CA SER A 69 23.07 10.09 -13.13
C SER A 69 22.68 9.76 -14.57
N PRO A 70 22.53 10.76 -15.46
CA PRO A 70 22.34 10.52 -16.88
C PRO A 70 23.64 9.93 -17.45
N VAL A 71 23.53 8.76 -18.06
CA VAL A 71 24.59 8.10 -18.82
C VAL A 71 24.22 8.21 -20.30
N PRO A 72 25.14 8.62 -21.18
CA PRO A 72 24.93 8.59 -22.62
C PRO A 72 24.50 7.18 -23.06
N ALA A 73 23.45 7.06 -23.87
CA ALA A 73 22.96 5.75 -24.32
C ALA A 73 23.97 4.97 -25.19
N ASP A 74 25.06 5.61 -25.59
CA ASP A 74 26.08 5.04 -26.48
C ASP A 74 27.11 4.17 -25.71
N ASP A 75 27.12 4.24 -24.37
CA ASP A 75 27.94 3.41 -23.50
C ASP A 75 27.10 2.27 -22.88
N GLU A 76 26.58 1.38 -23.72
CA GLU A 76 26.14 0.07 -23.23
C GLU A 76 27.36 -0.61 -22.58
N PRO A 77 27.29 -1.07 -21.31
CA PRO A 77 28.41 -1.73 -20.66
C PRO A 77 28.57 -3.13 -21.26
N SER A 78 29.23 -3.20 -22.42
CA SER A 78 29.86 -4.41 -22.89
C SER A 78 30.86 -4.84 -21.83
N SER A 79 30.53 -5.93 -21.15
CA SER A 79 31.43 -6.63 -20.24
C SER A 79 32.79 -6.84 -20.91
N THR A 80 33.83 -6.27 -20.32
CA THR A 80 35.25 -6.67 -20.34
C THR A 80 35.78 -7.27 -21.66
N THR A 81 36.70 -6.57 -22.34
CA THR A 81 38.07 -7.04 -22.59
C THR A 81 38.94 -5.87 -23.10
N THR A 82 40.10 -5.76 -22.46
CA THR A 82 41.28 -4.93 -22.72
C THR A 82 41.77 -4.95 -24.17
N ASN A 83 42.12 -3.77 -24.74
CA ASN A 83 43.49 -3.46 -25.18
C ASN A 83 43.59 -2.21 -26.08
N SER A 84 44.56 -1.35 -25.70
CA SER A 84 45.54 -0.66 -26.56
C SER A 84 45.11 0.49 -27.49
N THR A 85 45.59 1.69 -27.10
CA THR A 85 46.31 2.71 -27.90
C THR A 85 46.12 2.75 -29.41
N THR A 86 45.64 3.91 -29.90
CA THR A 86 46.39 4.73 -30.87
C THR A 86 45.90 6.17 -30.83
N SER A 87 46.84 7.08 -30.62
CA SER A 87 46.79 8.49 -30.96
C SER A 87 46.67 8.66 -32.47
N ASP A 88 45.78 9.53 -32.93
CA ASP A 88 45.94 10.18 -34.23
C ASP A 88 45.40 11.62 -34.19
N GLU A 89 46.24 12.49 -34.73
CA GLU A 89 46.16 13.94 -34.85
C GLU A 89 45.34 14.35 -36.09
N GLY A 90 44.63 15.47 -35.98
CA GLY A 90 44.19 16.29 -37.12
C GLY A 90 42.73 16.12 -37.54
N ASP A 91 41.89 17.13 -37.31
CA ASP A 91 41.67 18.20 -38.30
C ASP A 91 40.79 19.30 -37.68
N GLN A 92 41.20 20.56 -37.82
CA GLN A 92 40.45 21.75 -37.40
C GLN A 92 39.65 22.24 -38.61
N ASP A 93 38.32 22.34 -38.48
CA ASP A 93 37.51 23.42 -39.05
C ASP A 93 36.02 23.18 -38.79
N GLN A 94 35.41 23.91 -37.83
CA GLN A 94 34.05 24.48 -37.92
C GLN A 94 33.68 25.26 -36.63
N PRO A 95 33.38 26.57 -36.67
CA PRO A 95 32.75 27.27 -35.56
C PRO A 95 31.24 27.41 -35.82
N ASP A 96 30.51 26.29 -35.81
CA ASP A 96 29.05 26.35 -35.62
C ASP A 96 28.80 26.42 -34.11
N ASN A 97 28.61 27.64 -33.62
CA ASN A 97 28.16 27.96 -32.25
C ASN A 97 26.70 27.53 -32.02
N GLN A 98 26.34 26.31 -32.39
CA GLN A 98 25.07 25.72 -32.03
C GLN A 98 25.36 24.66 -30.96
N PRO A 99 24.83 24.80 -29.73
CA PRO A 99 24.98 23.78 -28.71
C PRO A 99 24.56 22.44 -29.31
N PRO A 100 25.35 21.37 -29.15
CA PRO A 100 24.98 20.07 -29.66
C PRO A 100 23.56 19.72 -29.19
N PRO A 101 22.71 19.17 -30.08
CA PRO A 101 21.36 18.79 -29.71
C PRO A 101 21.43 17.85 -28.51
N ALA A 102 20.71 18.18 -27.44
CA ALA A 102 20.69 17.38 -26.22
C ALA A 102 20.38 15.91 -26.58
N PRO A 103 21.17 14.94 -26.09
CA PRO A 103 20.98 13.54 -26.41
C PRO A 103 19.55 13.14 -26.03
N THR A 104 18.80 12.63 -27.01
CA THR A 104 17.37 12.29 -26.89
C THR A 104 17.12 10.98 -26.15
N ASN A 105 18.16 10.19 -25.91
CA ASN A 105 18.12 8.96 -25.10
C ASN A 105 19.18 9.05 -24.00
N LEU A 106 18.77 9.48 -22.81
CA LEU A 106 19.60 9.41 -21.60
C LEU A 106 19.16 8.18 -20.80
N ILE A 107 20.09 7.26 -20.55
CA ILE A 107 19.86 6.14 -19.64
C ILE A 107 20.25 6.61 -18.24
N TYR A 108 19.34 6.54 -17.28
CA TYR A 108 19.66 6.93 -15.90
C TYR A 108 20.20 5.72 -15.14
N THR A 109 21.47 5.79 -14.73
CA THR A 109 22.02 4.82 -13.78
C THR A 109 21.68 5.28 -12.38
N THR A 110 20.94 4.46 -11.63
CA THR A 110 20.52 4.78 -10.26
C THR A 110 21.37 4.00 -9.27
N THR A 111 22.16 4.70 -8.46
CA THR A 111 22.93 4.10 -7.37
C THR A 111 22.27 4.45 -6.03
N CYS A 112 21.84 3.45 -5.28
CA CYS A 112 21.18 3.63 -3.98
C CYS A 112 22.10 3.26 -2.82
N THR A 113 22.03 4.04 -1.75
CA THR A 113 22.73 3.77 -0.49
C THR A 113 21.75 3.85 0.67
N HIS A 114 21.79 2.84 1.54
CA HIS A 114 21.01 2.82 2.77
C HIS A 114 21.63 3.75 3.81
N TYR A 115 20.78 4.40 4.59
CA TYR A 115 21.24 5.15 5.74
C TYR A 115 21.76 4.22 6.83
N GLN A 116 22.85 4.62 7.48
CA GLN A 116 23.42 3.82 8.55
C GLN A 116 22.76 4.18 9.89
N LEU A 117 22.65 3.18 10.77
CA LEU A 117 21.90 3.28 12.02
C LEU A 117 22.47 4.30 13.03
N TYR A 118 23.73 4.72 12.88
CA TYR A 118 24.43 5.59 13.84
C TYR A 118 25.63 6.32 13.21
N GLY A 119 25.91 7.55 13.68
CA GLY A 119 27.13 8.32 13.40
C GLY A 119 26.92 9.68 12.72
N LEU A 120 27.98 10.48 12.65
CA LEU A 120 28.04 11.69 11.82
C LEU A 120 27.96 11.31 10.33
N ASN A 121 27.27 12.09 9.50
CA ASN A 121 27.07 11.83 8.05
C ASN A 121 26.29 10.54 7.70
N LYS A 122 25.58 9.95 8.67
CA LYS A 122 24.98 8.62 8.53
C LYS A 122 23.45 8.59 8.63
N THR A 123 22.82 9.72 8.93
CA THR A 123 21.36 9.89 8.98
C THR A 123 20.75 10.04 7.58
N SER A 124 19.42 10.04 7.47
CA SER A 124 18.75 10.18 6.15
C SER A 124 18.94 11.51 5.43
N CYS A 125 19.80 12.37 5.98
CA CYS A 125 19.85 13.79 5.76
C CYS A 125 21.25 14.29 6.11
N GLU A 126 21.73 15.25 5.35
CA GLU A 126 22.88 16.06 5.76
C GLU A 126 22.50 16.85 7.00
N LEU A 127 23.29 16.68 8.06
CA LEU A 127 23.15 17.48 9.26
C LEU A 127 24.00 18.75 9.09
N PRO A 128 23.61 19.91 9.66
CA PRO A 128 24.43 21.12 9.60
C PRO A 128 25.87 20.90 10.08
N SER A 129 26.04 19.99 11.04
CA SER A 129 27.35 19.61 11.59
C SER A 129 28.27 18.90 10.61
N THR A 130 27.73 18.33 9.52
CA THR A 130 28.53 17.58 8.55
C THR A 130 29.06 18.42 7.40
N LEU A 131 28.45 19.58 7.16
CA LEU A 131 28.90 20.56 6.16
C LEU A 131 30.00 21.50 6.70
N GLY A 132 30.42 21.34 7.96
CA GLY A 132 31.51 22.11 8.59
C GLY A 132 31.27 23.63 8.67
N THR A 133 30.09 24.09 8.29
CA THR A 133 29.74 25.49 8.14
C THR A 133 28.73 25.86 9.23
N ASN A 134 29.16 26.66 10.20
CA ASN A 134 28.32 27.20 11.28
C ASN A 134 27.28 28.24 10.79
N LEU A 135 26.96 28.27 9.49
CA LEU A 135 26.00 29.21 8.94
C LEU A 135 24.57 28.69 9.16
N ALA A 136 23.74 29.57 9.73
CA ALA A 136 22.32 29.34 10.03
C ALA A 136 21.46 28.95 8.81
N THR A 137 21.98 29.06 7.59
CA THR A 137 21.33 28.62 6.35
C THR A 137 21.09 27.11 6.30
N ASN A 138 21.86 26.31 7.04
CA ASN A 138 21.73 24.84 7.05
C ASN A 138 20.65 24.31 8.03
N VAL A 139 20.01 25.18 8.83
CA VAL A 139 18.95 24.77 9.77
C VAL A 139 17.72 24.19 9.06
N GLY A 140 17.49 24.60 7.80
CA GLY A 140 16.42 24.05 6.95
C GLY A 140 16.58 22.55 6.68
N ASP A 141 17.81 22.09 6.44
CA ASP A 141 18.10 20.68 6.10
C ASP A 141 17.87 19.74 7.28
N ALA A 142 18.21 20.18 8.50
CA ALA A 142 17.93 19.43 9.73
C ALA A 142 16.42 19.29 10.02
N ARG A 143 15.63 20.32 9.73
CA ARG A 143 14.17 20.24 9.92
C ARG A 143 13.53 19.35 8.87
N GLN A 144 13.97 19.48 7.61
CA GLN A 144 13.53 18.61 6.53
C GLN A 144 13.91 17.15 6.79
N CYS A 145 15.02 16.92 7.48
CA CYS A 145 15.43 15.60 7.95
C CYS A 145 14.40 14.94 8.87
N GLN A 146 14.07 15.64 9.94
CA GLN A 146 13.12 15.17 10.94
C GLN A 146 11.74 14.94 10.31
N GLN A 147 11.35 15.82 9.40
CA GLN A 147 10.10 15.73 8.66
C GLN A 147 10.01 14.42 7.82
N ILE A 148 11.06 14.07 7.08
CA ILE A 148 11.06 12.85 6.26
C ILE A 148 11.09 11.58 7.12
N HIS A 149 11.84 11.58 8.22
CA HIS A 149 11.80 10.46 9.17
C HIS A 149 10.42 10.30 9.83
N LEU A 150 9.78 11.41 10.20
CA LEU A 150 8.43 11.40 10.75
C LEU A 150 7.41 10.88 9.73
N SER A 151 7.49 11.35 8.49
CA SER A 151 6.68 10.86 7.37
C SER A 151 6.89 9.35 7.15
N GLY A 152 8.14 8.90 7.17
CA GLY A 152 8.51 7.48 7.11
C GLY A 152 7.85 6.64 8.19
N ASN A 153 7.93 7.10 9.45
CA ASN A 153 7.33 6.41 10.58
C ASN A 153 5.81 6.32 10.45
N TYR A 154 5.15 7.38 9.97
CA TYR A 154 3.71 7.36 9.72
C TYR A 154 3.32 6.36 8.63
N LEU A 155 4.07 6.27 7.54
CA LEU A 155 3.78 5.29 6.48
C LEU A 155 4.07 3.85 6.91
N VAL A 156 5.11 3.62 7.73
CA VAL A 156 5.33 2.31 8.37
C VAL A 156 4.16 1.95 9.28
N ALA A 157 3.71 2.88 10.14
CA ALA A 157 2.56 2.65 11.00
C ALA A 157 1.31 2.32 10.17
N SER A 158 1.06 3.08 9.10
CA SER A 158 -0.03 2.81 8.14
C SER A 158 0.05 1.39 7.56
N ALA A 159 1.22 0.97 7.07
CA ALA A 159 1.42 -0.37 6.54
C ALA A 159 1.17 -1.47 7.58
N VAL A 160 1.57 -1.25 8.84
CA VAL A 160 1.30 -2.18 9.95
C VAL A 160 -0.21 -2.31 10.20
N PHE A 161 -0.93 -1.19 10.29
CA PHE A 161 -2.39 -1.21 10.49
C PHE A 161 -3.14 -1.85 9.31
N LEU A 162 -2.70 -1.60 8.07
CA LEU A 162 -3.21 -2.30 6.89
C LEU A 162 -2.92 -3.80 6.93
N GLY A 163 -1.74 -4.20 7.41
CA GLY A 163 -1.38 -5.61 7.59
C GLY A 163 -2.29 -6.31 8.61
N VAL A 164 -2.60 -5.66 9.73
CA VAL A 164 -3.56 -6.17 10.73
C VAL A 164 -4.96 -6.29 10.13
N SER A 165 -5.39 -5.29 9.36
CA SER A 165 -6.67 -5.33 8.64
C SER A 165 -6.73 -6.48 7.63
N MET A 166 -5.66 -6.68 6.85
CA MET A 166 -5.53 -7.78 5.90
C MET A 166 -5.58 -9.14 6.61
N LEU A 167 -4.95 -9.28 7.78
CA LEU A 167 -5.00 -10.51 8.57
C LEU A 167 -6.42 -10.83 9.05
N ALA A 168 -7.17 -9.82 9.50
CA ALA A 168 -8.58 -9.98 9.85
C ALA A 168 -9.42 -10.46 8.65
N ILE A 169 -9.20 -9.88 7.46
CA ILE A 169 -9.88 -10.28 6.23
C ILE A 169 -9.46 -11.69 5.78
N LEU A 170 -8.18 -12.05 5.95
CA LEU A 170 -7.68 -13.39 5.66
C LEU A 170 -8.37 -14.45 6.54
N ILE A 171 -8.52 -14.19 7.84
CA ILE A 171 -9.22 -15.10 8.77
C ILE A 171 -10.65 -15.34 8.26
N LEU A 172 -11.36 -14.28 7.86
CA LEU A 172 -12.71 -14.39 7.29
C LEU A 172 -12.75 -15.20 5.99
N PHE A 173 -11.77 -14.96 5.11
CA PHE A 173 -11.64 -15.70 3.88
C PHE A 173 -11.47 -17.20 4.14
N VAL A 174 -10.56 -17.56 5.06
CA VAL A 174 -10.30 -18.96 5.44
C VAL A 174 -11.53 -19.60 6.08
N THR A 175 -12.26 -18.89 6.96
CA THR A 175 -13.49 -19.43 7.57
C THR A 175 -14.57 -19.67 6.51
N ASN A 176 -14.77 -18.71 5.60
CA ASN A 176 -15.77 -18.84 4.53
C ASN A 176 -15.42 -19.95 3.54
N LEU A 177 -14.13 -20.09 3.21
CA LEU A 177 -13.64 -21.15 2.34
C LEU A 177 -13.83 -22.52 3.00
N SER A 178 -13.47 -22.64 4.28
CA SER A 178 -13.61 -23.88 5.06
C SER A 178 -15.07 -24.35 5.12
N ASP A 179 -16.01 -23.42 5.36
CA ASP A 179 -17.44 -23.73 5.36
C ASP A 179 -17.96 -24.14 3.97
N SER A 180 -17.46 -23.49 2.91
CA SER A 180 -17.83 -23.85 1.54
C SER A 180 -17.32 -25.24 1.15
N LEU A 181 -16.12 -25.63 1.61
CA LEU A 181 -15.56 -26.97 1.36
C LEU A 181 -16.33 -28.05 2.12
N LYS A 182 -16.67 -27.82 3.40
CA LYS A 182 -17.47 -28.74 4.21
C LYS A 182 -18.86 -28.99 3.60
N TYR A 183 -19.50 -27.96 3.06
CA TYR A 183 -20.83 -28.10 2.44
C TYR A 183 -20.78 -28.98 1.18
N ARG A 184 -19.69 -28.92 0.41
CA ARG A 184 -19.51 -29.71 -0.82
C ARG A 184 -19.33 -31.20 -0.55
N SER A 185 -18.74 -31.56 0.59
CA SER A 185 -18.47 -32.96 0.96
C SER A 185 -19.69 -33.71 1.50
N ARG A 186 -20.85 -33.06 1.69
CA ARG A 186 -22.07 -33.77 2.11
C ARG A 186 -22.60 -34.60 0.92
N PRO A 187 -22.70 -35.94 1.04
CA PRO A 187 -23.26 -36.76 -0.01
C PRO A 187 -24.70 -36.30 -0.27
N SER A 188 -25.02 -36.07 -1.54
CA SER A 188 -26.41 -35.81 -1.94
C SER A 188 -27.25 -36.99 -1.47
N PRO A 189 -28.39 -36.79 -0.80
CA PRO A 189 -29.29 -37.89 -0.48
C PRO A 189 -29.72 -38.50 -1.81
N GLU A 190 -29.12 -39.62 -2.15
CA GLU A 190 -29.48 -40.42 -3.31
C GLU A 190 -30.86 -41.01 -3.01
N ASN A 191 -31.77 -40.95 -3.99
CA ASN A 191 -33.19 -41.35 -3.91
C ASN A 191 -33.37 -42.85 -3.61
N GLY A 192 -32.93 -43.31 -2.44
CA GLY A 192 -33.12 -44.66 -1.95
C GLY A 192 -34.19 -44.68 -0.87
N ASN A 193 -35.25 -45.45 -1.10
CA ASN A 193 -36.31 -45.82 -0.16
C ASN A 193 -35.77 -46.61 1.06
N GLY A 194 -34.83 -46.03 1.81
CA GLY A 194 -34.30 -46.55 3.07
C GLY A 194 -34.92 -45.79 4.24
N ALA A 195 -36.23 -45.96 4.41
CA ALA A 195 -36.90 -45.53 5.63
C ALA A 195 -36.23 -46.23 6.83
N ASN A 196 -35.96 -45.45 7.87
CA ASN A 196 -35.60 -45.90 9.22
C ASN A 196 -34.13 -46.33 9.41
N HIS A 197 -33.17 -45.38 9.48
CA HIS A 197 -32.14 -45.48 10.53
C HIS A 197 -31.23 -44.27 10.81
N LEU A 198 -31.34 -43.12 10.14
CA LEU A 198 -30.41 -41.99 10.38
C LEU A 198 -31.00 -40.88 11.28
N LYS A 199 -31.50 -41.23 12.48
CA LYS A 199 -32.05 -40.25 13.44
C LYS A 199 -30.99 -39.59 14.34
N HIS A 200 -29.69 -39.73 14.07
CA HIS A 200 -28.64 -39.31 15.02
C HIS A 200 -27.50 -38.44 14.46
N ILE A 201 -27.72 -37.67 13.38
CA ILE A 201 -26.77 -36.65 12.91
C ILE A 201 -27.35 -35.24 13.10
N HIS A 202 -27.95 -34.97 14.26
CA HIS A 202 -28.58 -33.67 14.53
C HIS A 202 -27.82 -32.77 15.52
N ASP A 203 -26.69 -33.23 16.05
CA ASP A 203 -25.76 -32.37 16.80
C ASP A 203 -24.79 -31.69 15.82
N PHE A 204 -25.34 -30.93 14.88
CA PHE A 204 -24.51 -29.96 14.17
C PHE A 204 -24.01 -28.95 15.22
N PRO A 205 -22.69 -28.84 15.43
CA PRO A 205 -22.16 -28.31 16.67
C PRO A 205 -22.53 -26.83 16.81
N LYS A 206 -22.97 -26.44 18.01
CA LYS A 206 -23.19 -25.06 18.47
C LYS A 206 -22.05 -24.08 18.12
N ILE A 207 -20.89 -24.60 17.73
CA ILE A 207 -19.74 -23.89 17.16
C ILE A 207 -20.11 -23.04 15.92
N LEU A 208 -21.00 -23.52 15.02
CA LEU A 208 -21.38 -22.73 13.84
C LEU A 208 -22.23 -21.49 14.21
N THR A 209 -22.90 -21.52 15.36
CA THR A 209 -23.70 -20.38 15.86
C THR A 209 -22.84 -19.34 16.58
N ILE A 210 -21.69 -19.75 17.15
CA ILE A 210 -20.76 -18.86 17.85
C ILE A 210 -19.80 -18.15 16.89
N LEU A 211 -19.45 -18.80 15.77
CA LEU A 211 -18.48 -18.28 14.81
C LEU A 211 -18.83 -16.88 14.26
N PRO A 212 -20.07 -16.57 13.86
CA PRO A 212 -20.44 -15.23 13.41
C PRO A 212 -20.29 -14.18 14.51
N THR A 213 -20.54 -14.55 15.77
CA THR A 213 -20.43 -13.66 16.93
C THR A 213 -18.99 -13.23 17.21
N ILE A 214 -18.01 -14.09 16.91
CA ILE A 214 -16.58 -13.79 17.04
C ILE A 214 -16.03 -13.09 15.79
N LEU A 215 -16.51 -13.46 14.60
CA LEU A 215 -16.03 -12.89 13.35
C LEU A 215 -16.48 -11.43 13.14
N ASN A 216 -17.67 -11.06 13.64
CA ASN A 216 -18.18 -9.69 13.55
C ASN A 216 -17.26 -8.63 14.20
N PRO A 217 -16.87 -8.75 15.49
CA PRO A 217 -15.97 -7.79 16.10
C PRO A 217 -14.60 -7.77 15.42
N LEU A 218 -14.13 -8.91 14.89
CA LEU A 218 -12.88 -8.97 14.13
C LEU A 218 -12.96 -8.18 12.81
N ILE A 219 -14.08 -8.26 12.09
CA ILE A 219 -14.35 -7.43 10.90
C ILE A 219 -14.34 -5.96 11.27
N ILE A 220 -15.06 -5.59 12.33
CA ILE A 220 -15.17 -4.20 12.77
C ILE A 220 -13.78 -3.68 13.16
N ALA A 221 -12.99 -4.46 13.90
CA ALA A 221 -11.60 -4.13 14.21
C ALA A 221 -10.74 -4.00 12.95
N GLY A 222 -10.92 -4.87 11.96
CA GLY A 222 -10.26 -4.78 10.65
C GLY A 222 -10.60 -3.50 9.89
N ILE A 223 -11.87 -3.07 9.93
CA ILE A 223 -12.31 -1.81 9.30
C ILE A 223 -11.73 -0.61 10.05
N ILE A 224 -11.79 -0.60 11.38
CA ILE A 224 -11.25 0.49 12.21
C ILE A 224 -9.73 0.62 11.98
N THR A 225 -9.00 -0.50 11.96
CA THR A 225 -7.55 -0.49 11.71
C THR A 225 -7.23 0.02 10.30
N ALA A 226 -8.03 -0.33 9.28
CA ALA A 226 -7.87 0.24 7.94
C ALA A 226 -8.11 1.77 7.91
N LEU A 227 -9.08 2.28 8.66
CA LEU A 227 -9.32 3.73 8.77
C LEU A 227 -8.16 4.46 9.47
N ILE A 228 -7.64 3.88 10.56
CA ILE A 228 -6.44 4.40 11.25
C ILE A 228 -5.25 4.40 10.30
N ALA A 229 -5.10 3.36 9.47
CA ALA A 229 -4.05 3.31 8.48
C ALA A 229 -4.15 4.45 7.45
N GLN A 230 -5.36 4.79 7.01
CA GLN A 230 -5.58 5.92 6.11
C GLN A 230 -5.16 7.25 6.76
N PHE A 231 -5.50 7.46 8.03
CA PHE A 231 -5.07 8.65 8.77
C PHE A 231 -3.53 8.78 8.79
N TYR A 232 -2.82 7.72 9.19
CA TYR A 232 -1.36 7.74 9.19
C TYR A 232 -0.75 7.89 7.79
N ALA A 233 -1.36 7.32 6.76
CA ALA A 233 -0.92 7.52 5.38
C ALA A 233 -1.06 8.98 4.94
N ILE A 234 -2.18 9.63 5.27
CA ILE A 234 -2.42 11.05 4.95
C ILE A 234 -1.40 11.94 5.67
N GLU A 235 -1.20 11.71 6.97
CA GLU A 235 -0.19 12.45 7.75
C GLU A 235 1.21 12.22 7.17
N GLY A 236 1.55 10.97 6.82
CA GLY A 236 2.79 10.65 6.13
C GLY A 236 2.95 11.43 4.83
N LEU A 237 1.89 11.52 4.02
CA LEU A 237 1.89 12.26 2.76
C LEU A 237 2.06 13.78 2.97
N ILE A 238 1.31 14.36 3.90
CA ILE A 238 1.39 15.80 4.24
C ILE A 238 2.78 16.12 4.78
N GLN A 239 3.32 15.28 5.66
CA GLN A 239 4.68 15.43 6.17
C GLN A 239 5.72 15.12 5.09
N SER A 240 5.42 14.41 4.00
CA SER A 240 6.37 14.26 2.89
C SER A 240 6.38 15.47 1.95
N ALA A 241 5.40 16.38 2.07
CA ALA A 241 5.24 17.49 1.15
C ALA A 241 6.45 18.45 1.21
N PRO A 242 7.04 18.82 0.07
CA PRO A 242 8.25 19.65 0.04
C PRO A 242 8.10 21.04 0.67
N ASN A 243 6.92 21.64 0.55
CA ASN A 243 6.65 23.01 0.98
C ASN A 243 6.81 23.25 2.48
N ASN A 244 6.75 22.22 3.33
CA ASN A 244 6.91 22.42 4.78
C ASN A 244 8.38 22.66 5.19
N GLY A 245 9.36 22.24 4.35
CA GLY A 245 10.79 22.50 4.56
C GLY A 245 11.33 23.65 3.70
N ASP A 246 10.75 23.86 2.52
CA ASP A 246 11.27 24.81 1.52
C ASP A 246 11.13 26.29 1.94
N TRP A 247 10.19 26.59 2.85
CA TRP A 247 10.04 27.94 3.42
C TRP A 247 11.25 28.36 4.26
N THR A 248 12.05 27.41 4.76
CA THR A 248 13.26 27.68 5.53
C THR A 248 14.56 27.66 4.71
N THR A 249 14.62 26.89 3.62
CA THR A 249 15.79 26.85 2.70
C THR A 249 15.75 27.93 1.63
N SER A 250 14.56 28.40 1.23
CA SER A 250 14.40 29.43 0.18
C SER A 250 15.02 30.79 0.50
N GLN A 251 15.47 31.04 1.74
CA GLN A 251 16.22 32.25 2.10
C GLN A 251 17.75 32.12 1.91
N GLY A 252 18.29 30.94 1.61
CA GLY A 252 19.73 30.74 1.39
C GLY A 252 20.02 29.97 0.10
N ASN A 253 20.53 30.63 -0.94
CA ASN A 253 21.07 30.04 -2.17
C ASN A 253 20.13 29.12 -2.98
N ARG A 254 19.12 29.71 -3.64
CA ARG A 254 18.37 29.05 -4.73
C ARG A 254 19.18 28.84 -6.01
N GLU A 255 20.44 29.26 -6.06
CA GLU A 255 21.25 29.25 -7.29
C GLU A 255 21.75 27.86 -7.68
N LYS A 256 21.76 26.87 -6.77
CA LYS A 256 22.46 25.59 -6.97
C LYS A 256 21.59 24.36 -7.21
N HIS A 257 20.33 24.36 -6.78
CA HIS A 257 19.45 23.19 -6.86
C HIS A 257 17.98 23.56 -6.89
N ASP A 258 17.17 22.71 -7.54
CA ASP A 258 15.71 22.85 -7.50
C ASP A 258 15.16 22.55 -6.10
N PRO A 259 13.95 23.05 -5.76
CA PRO A 259 13.26 22.58 -4.58
C PRO A 259 12.98 21.08 -4.70
N TRP A 260 12.88 20.40 -3.57
CA TRP A 260 12.41 19.02 -3.57
C TRP A 260 11.01 18.95 -4.19
N VAL A 261 10.76 17.95 -5.01
CA VAL A 261 9.44 17.67 -5.59
C VAL A 261 8.96 16.33 -5.06
N GLN A 262 7.68 16.26 -4.70
CA GLN A 262 7.07 15.01 -4.26
C GLN A 262 7.09 13.98 -5.39
N GLY A 263 7.63 12.80 -5.10
CA GLY A 263 7.76 11.72 -6.05
C GLY A 263 6.40 11.13 -6.46
N LYS A 264 6.27 10.82 -7.75
CA LYS A 264 5.04 10.27 -8.33
C LYS A 264 4.73 8.86 -7.83
N ALA A 265 5.77 8.07 -7.54
CA ALA A 265 5.62 6.71 -7.05
C ALA A 265 4.88 6.68 -5.71
N LEU A 266 5.27 7.54 -4.77
CA LEU A 266 4.65 7.62 -3.45
C LEU A 266 3.15 7.95 -3.55
N SER A 267 2.80 9.03 -4.27
CA SER A 267 1.40 9.45 -4.40
C SER A 267 0.55 8.44 -5.14
N THR A 268 1.09 7.80 -6.19
CA THR A 268 0.37 6.79 -6.98
C THR A 268 0.14 5.52 -6.18
N TYR A 269 1.17 4.95 -5.57
CA TYR A 269 1.05 3.70 -4.79
C TYR A 269 0.16 3.91 -3.56
N LEU A 270 0.27 5.05 -2.89
CA LEU A 270 -0.58 5.33 -1.74
C LEU A 270 -2.05 5.48 -2.14
N SER A 271 -2.33 6.18 -3.25
CA SER A 271 -3.70 6.33 -3.77
C SER A 271 -4.30 5.00 -4.17
N LEU A 272 -3.52 4.13 -4.84
CA LEU A 272 -3.94 2.77 -5.18
C LEU A 272 -4.21 1.95 -3.92
N SER A 273 -3.32 2.02 -2.92
CA SER A 273 -3.52 1.34 -1.64
C SER A 273 -4.86 1.71 -0.99
N TRP A 274 -5.20 3.00 -0.95
CA TRP A 274 -6.46 3.49 -0.39
C TRP A 274 -7.68 3.04 -1.20
N PHE A 275 -7.60 3.15 -2.52
CA PHE A 275 -8.68 2.70 -3.40
C PHE A 275 -9.02 1.23 -3.15
N TRP A 276 -8.00 0.37 -3.08
CA TRP A 276 -8.19 -1.05 -2.79
C TRP A 276 -8.67 -1.31 -1.37
N ALA A 277 -8.20 -0.55 -0.36
CA ALA A 277 -8.69 -0.67 1.01
C ALA A 277 -10.19 -0.30 1.12
N LEU A 278 -10.63 0.74 0.43
CA LEU A 278 -12.04 1.13 0.36
C LEU A 278 -12.89 0.04 -0.31
N LEU A 279 -12.41 -0.53 -1.41
CA LEU A 279 -13.09 -1.65 -2.07
C LEU A 279 -13.16 -2.90 -1.18
N ALA A 280 -12.11 -3.18 -0.40
CA ALA A 280 -12.09 -4.27 0.57
C ALA A 280 -13.15 -4.06 1.67
N GLY A 281 -13.21 -2.85 2.25
CA GLY A 281 -14.22 -2.49 3.24
C GLY A 281 -15.65 -2.52 2.69
N TRP A 282 -15.86 -1.94 1.51
CA TRP A 282 -17.16 -1.88 0.84
C TRP A 282 -17.67 -3.28 0.47
N SER A 283 -16.83 -4.12 -0.13
CA SER A 283 -17.20 -5.49 -0.47
C SER A 283 -17.52 -6.31 0.79
N SER A 284 -16.68 -6.20 1.83
CA SER A 284 -16.95 -6.83 3.13
C SER A 284 -18.30 -6.40 3.69
N TRP A 285 -18.59 -5.09 3.68
CA TRP A 285 -19.85 -4.52 4.16
C TRP A 285 -21.07 -5.01 3.38
N LEU A 286 -21.04 -5.01 2.04
CA LEU A 286 -22.17 -5.47 1.23
C LEU A 286 -22.47 -6.96 1.47
N LEU A 287 -21.41 -7.76 1.58
CA LEU A 287 -21.52 -9.20 1.71
C LEU A 287 -22.00 -9.61 3.11
N TRP A 288 -21.49 -8.98 4.15
CA TRP A 288 -21.89 -9.25 5.54
C TRP A 288 -23.16 -8.51 5.96
N GLY A 289 -23.34 -7.25 5.54
CA GLY A 289 -24.56 -6.48 5.81
C GLY A 289 -25.80 -7.14 5.22
N GLY A 290 -25.68 -7.78 4.05
CA GLY A 290 -26.74 -8.60 3.47
C GLY A 290 -27.02 -9.90 4.24
N TYR A 291 -26.05 -10.41 5.00
CA TYR A 291 -26.20 -11.60 5.85
C TYR A 291 -26.84 -11.24 7.20
N ALA A 292 -26.35 -10.18 7.85
CA ALA A 292 -26.89 -9.68 9.12
C ALA A 292 -28.38 -9.33 9.01
N ARG A 293 -28.79 -8.61 7.94
CA ARG A 293 -30.21 -8.27 7.71
C ARG A 293 -31.10 -9.50 7.61
N ARG A 294 -30.64 -10.57 6.94
CA ARG A 294 -31.42 -11.80 6.78
C ARG A 294 -31.58 -12.57 8.08
N ASN A 295 -30.54 -12.64 8.90
CA ASN A 295 -30.62 -13.31 10.19
C ASN A 295 -31.52 -12.55 11.17
N VAL A 296 -31.44 -11.22 11.21
CA VAL A 296 -32.34 -10.39 12.03
C VAL A 296 -33.79 -10.57 11.58
N ALA A 297 -34.06 -10.52 10.27
CA ALA A 297 -35.41 -10.75 9.75
C ALA A 297 -35.96 -12.15 10.10
N ALA A 298 -35.12 -13.19 10.02
CA ALA A 298 -35.51 -14.55 10.39
C ALA A 298 -35.81 -14.72 11.89
N VAL A 299 -35.03 -14.07 12.76
CA VAL A 299 -35.29 -14.07 14.21
C VAL A 299 -36.59 -13.34 14.53
N MET A 300 -36.85 -12.19 13.89
CA MET A 300 -38.09 -11.44 14.08
C MET A 300 -39.31 -12.25 13.59
N ALA A 301 -39.25 -12.83 12.39
CA ALA A 301 -40.33 -13.66 11.84
C ALA A 301 -40.61 -14.93 12.67
N GLY A 302 -39.57 -15.53 13.27
CA GLY A 302 -39.71 -16.71 14.14
C GLY A 302 -40.33 -16.39 15.51
N SER A 303 -40.25 -15.14 15.97
CA SER A 303 -40.93 -14.70 17.21
C SER A 303 -42.44 -14.53 17.02
N GLU A 304 -42.87 -14.12 15.82
CA GLU A 304 -44.28 -13.86 15.49
C GLU A 304 -45.09 -15.16 15.42
N SER A 305 -44.50 -16.24 14.91
CA SER A 305 -45.16 -17.55 14.79
C SER A 305 -45.35 -18.28 16.12
N ARG A 306 -44.69 -17.83 17.20
CA ARG A 306 -44.81 -18.45 18.53
C ARG A 306 -45.86 -17.80 19.42
N MET A 307 -46.45 -16.69 18.98
CA MET A 307 -47.43 -15.93 19.77
C MET A 307 -48.89 -16.18 19.35
N GLY A 308 -49.11 -16.85 18.21
CA GLY A 308 -50.45 -17.12 17.67
C GLY A 308 -51.08 -18.47 18.04
N ASP A 309 -50.41 -19.32 18.82
CA ASP A 309 -50.85 -20.71 19.06
C ASP A 309 -51.29 -20.97 20.52
N HIS A 310 -51.58 -19.92 21.28
CA HIS A 310 -51.99 -20.03 22.69
C HIS A 310 -53.49 -19.79 22.95
N ASP A 311 -54.29 -19.50 21.91
CA ASP A 311 -55.73 -19.31 22.03
C ASP A 311 -56.48 -20.50 21.42
N GLY A 312 -56.58 -21.61 22.17
CA GLY A 312 -57.36 -22.76 21.72
C GLY A 312 -57.60 -23.84 22.77
N HIS A 313 -58.84 -23.86 23.28
CA HIS A 313 -59.54 -25.01 23.87
C HIS A 313 -59.35 -25.36 25.37
N GLU A 314 -59.96 -24.56 26.24
CA GLU A 314 -60.66 -25.13 27.42
C GLU A 314 -62.02 -25.69 26.99
N GLY A 315 -62.03 -26.96 26.58
CA GLY A 315 -63.25 -27.73 26.39
C GLY A 315 -63.75 -28.29 27.72
N VAL A 316 -64.68 -27.57 28.37
CA VAL A 316 -65.43 -28.08 29.53
C VAL A 316 -66.33 -29.24 29.07
N LYS A 317 -65.96 -30.48 29.41
CA LYS A 317 -66.89 -31.62 29.37
C LYS A 317 -67.66 -31.66 30.69
N VAL A 318 -68.91 -31.21 30.65
CA VAL A 318 -69.89 -31.47 31.72
C VAL A 318 -70.35 -32.93 31.60
N LYS A 319 -70.29 -33.65 32.74
CA LYS A 319 -70.86 -34.99 32.93
C LYS A 319 -72.24 -34.87 33.55
#